data_AF-A0A7G9ZBC5-F1
#
_entry.id   AF-A0A7G9ZBC5-F1
#
_cell.length_a   1.000
_cell.length_b   1.000
_cell.length_c   1.000
_cell.angle_alpha   90.00
_cell.angle_beta   90.00
_cell.angle_gamma   90.00
#
_symmetry.space_group_name_H-M   'P 1'
#
loop_
_entity.id
_entity.type
_entity.pdbx_description
1 polymer ?
#
loop_
_entity_poly.entity_id
_entity_poly.type
_entity_poly.pdbx_seq_one_letter_code
_entity_poly.pdbx_strand_id
1 'polypeptide(L)'
;MKKPEILDNYPLWIVILANILILAVYVAGAYIMFALSVITGFLYVAYLVLLELNYFKEGCTCCCYYGKLCAFGKRTIAAMFFKEGDPKKFCERELGFKDFIPQVLVVLIPLIVGTAILISRGFNLLILIAMIYPVFSWFAVNPFLYGKLACLHCKQGSICCPALKFFIKEKGGNTDE
;
A
#
# COMPACT_ATOMS: atom_id res chain seq x y z
N MET A 1 1.06 -2.12 29.65
CA MET A 1 1.75 -2.10 28.34
C MET A 1 2.50 -0.78 28.21
N LYS A 2 3.78 -0.79 27.81
CA LYS A 2 4.58 0.44 27.62
C LYS A 2 4.02 1.23 26.44
N LYS A 3 3.79 2.54 26.59
CA LYS A 3 3.31 3.40 25.49
C LYS A 3 4.34 3.35 24.35
N PRO A 4 3.93 3.11 23.10
CA PRO A 4 4.87 3.06 21.98
C PRO A 4 5.51 4.44 21.78
N GLU A 5 6.78 4.44 21.42
CA GLU A 5 7.54 5.65 21.13
C GLU A 5 7.13 6.22 19.76
N ILE A 6 6.86 7.52 19.69
CA ILE A 6 6.51 8.16 18.43
C ILE A 6 7.80 8.61 17.73
N LEU A 7 8.04 8.12 16.53
CA LEU A 7 9.28 8.35 15.80
C LEU A 7 9.16 9.58 14.90
N ASP A 8 10.11 10.52 15.01
CA ASP A 8 10.22 11.64 14.07
C ASP A 8 10.80 11.22 12.71
N ASN A 9 11.65 10.19 12.70
CA ASN A 9 12.14 9.50 11.50
C ASN A 9 12.16 7.99 11.77
N TYR A 10 11.71 7.20 10.80
CA TYR A 10 11.81 5.75 10.89
C TYR A 10 13.24 5.29 10.62
N PRO A 11 13.70 4.24 11.33
CA PRO A 11 14.99 3.64 11.04
C PRO A 11 14.99 3.03 9.63
N LEU A 12 16.11 3.18 8.92
CA LEU A 12 16.25 2.79 7.51
C LEU A 12 15.90 1.33 7.25
N TRP A 13 16.19 0.42 8.18
CA TRP A 13 15.87 -1.01 8.02
C TRP A 13 14.36 -1.26 7.90
N ILE A 14 13.51 -0.50 8.60
CA ILE A 14 12.04 -0.61 8.46
C ILE A 14 11.62 -0.12 7.07
N VAL A 15 12.21 0.98 6.61
CA VAL A 15 11.92 1.55 5.28
C VAL A 15 12.30 0.58 4.18
N ILE A 16 13.49 -0.01 4.26
CA ILE A 16 13.99 -1.00 3.29
C ILE A 16 13.08 -2.23 3.31
N LEU A 17 12.78 -2.78 4.49
CA LEU A 17 11.91 -3.94 4.63
C LEU A 17 10.51 -3.68 4.04
N ALA A 18 9.89 -2.55 4.37
CA ALA A 18 8.57 -2.19 3.86
C ALA A 18 8.55 -2.11 2.33
N ASN A 19 9.57 -1.48 1.73
CA ASN A 19 9.67 -1.35 0.28
C ASN A 19 9.95 -2.69 -0.41
N ILE A 20 10.79 -3.55 0.15
CA ILE A 20 11.03 -4.89 -0.40
C ILE A 20 9.72 -5.70 -0.43
N LEU A 21 8.95 -5.67 0.66
CA LEU A 21 7.71 -6.42 0.78
C LEU A 21 6.64 -5.93 -0.22
N ILE A 22 6.50 -4.61 -0.38
CA ILE A 22 5.59 -4.00 -1.36
C ILE A 22 6.05 -4.29 -2.79
N LEU A 23 7.36 -4.15 -3.07
CA LEU A 23 7.91 -4.39 -4.40
C LEU A 23 7.75 -5.85 -4.82
N ALA A 24 7.87 -6.80 -3.89
CA ALA A 24 7.60 -8.20 -4.17
C ALA A 24 6.15 -8.45 -4.63
N VAL A 25 5.16 -7.70 -4.11
CA VAL A 25 3.78 -7.78 -4.59
C VAL A 25 3.67 -7.26 -6.03
N TYR A 26 4.32 -6.13 -6.32
CA TYR A 26 4.30 -5.52 -7.65
C TYR A 26 5.00 -6.39 -8.69
N VAL A 27 6.16 -6.94 -8.35
CA VAL A 27 6.92 -7.85 -9.23
C VAL A 27 6.12 -9.13 -9.49
N ALA A 28 5.49 -9.71 -8.47
CA ALA A 28 4.65 -10.89 -8.64
C ALA A 28 3.47 -10.61 -9.59
N GLY A 29 2.77 -9.49 -9.39
CA GLY A 29 1.69 -9.06 -10.28
C GLY A 29 2.18 -8.83 -11.71
N ALA A 30 3.26 -8.07 -11.87
CA ALA A 30 3.83 -7.78 -13.19
C ALA A 30 4.28 -9.06 -13.92
N TYR A 31 4.93 -9.99 -13.22
CA TYR A 31 5.33 -11.28 -13.77
C TYR A 31 4.16 -12.05 -14.36
N ILE A 32 3.04 -12.15 -13.63
CA ILE A 32 1.81 -12.80 -14.13
C ILE A 32 1.25 -12.08 -15.36
N MET A 33 1.24 -10.74 -15.33
CA MET A 33 0.71 -9.93 -16.43
C MET A 33 1.58 -10.01 -17.69
N PHE A 34 2.90 -10.11 -17.55
CA PHE A 34 3.83 -10.37 -18.66
C PHE A 34 3.70 -11.80 -19.20
N ALA A 35 3.41 -12.78 -18.33
CA ALA A 35 3.15 -14.15 -18.76
C ALA A 35 1.89 -14.25 -19.64
N LEU A 36 0.88 -13.39 -19.44
CA LEU A 36 -0.27 -13.29 -20.34
C LEU A 36 0.15 -12.75 -21.71
N SER A 37 0.76 -11.55 -21.72
CA SER A 37 1.31 -10.88 -22.90
C SER A 37 2.25 -9.73 -22.51
N VAL A 38 3.14 -9.33 -23.41
CA VAL A 38 4.04 -8.19 -23.19
C VAL A 38 3.25 -6.88 -22.98
N ILE A 39 2.19 -6.67 -23.76
CA ILE A 39 1.36 -5.47 -23.70
C ILE A 39 0.69 -5.35 -22.32
N THR A 40 0.09 -6.44 -21.82
CA THR A 40 -0.58 -6.45 -20.51
C THR A 40 0.37 -6.21 -19.36
N GLY A 41 1.62 -6.70 -19.45
CA GLY A 41 2.66 -6.39 -18.48
C GLY A 41 3.00 -4.91 -18.42
N PHE A 42 3.22 -4.25 -19.57
CA PHE A 42 3.49 -2.82 -19.61
C PHE A 42 2.30 -1.97 -19.12
N LEU A 43 1.07 -2.33 -19.48
CA LEU A 43 -0.13 -1.66 -18.98
C LEU A 43 -0.25 -1.76 -17.45
N TYR A 44 0.06 -2.93 -16.89
CA TYR A 44 0.05 -3.12 -15.43
C TYR A 44 1.14 -2.28 -14.74
N VAL A 45 2.36 -2.24 -15.29
CA VAL A 45 3.43 -1.39 -14.74
C VAL A 45 3.05 0.10 -14.82
N ALA A 46 2.50 0.55 -15.94
CA ALA A 46 2.02 1.92 -16.08
C ALA A 46 0.94 2.24 -15.04
N TYR A 47 0.00 1.32 -14.81
CA TYR A 47 -1.00 1.43 -13.76
C TYR A 47 -0.39 1.59 -12.36
N LEU A 48 0.61 0.76 -12.00
CA LEU A 48 1.33 0.88 -10.72
C LEU A 48 2.01 2.23 -10.55
N VAL A 49 2.67 2.73 -11.60
CA VAL A 49 3.36 4.03 -11.57
C VAL A 49 2.35 5.17 -11.37
N LEU A 50 1.24 5.16 -12.10
CA LEU A 50 0.18 6.17 -11.94
C LEU A 50 -0.43 6.14 -10.54
N LEU A 51 -0.65 4.94 -9.99
CA LEU A 51 -1.16 4.75 -8.64
C LEU A 51 -0.21 5.34 -7.59
N GLU A 52 1.09 5.07 -7.68
CA GLU A 52 2.09 5.60 -6.75
C GLU A 52 2.22 7.13 -6.88
N LEU A 53 2.20 7.69 -8.08
CA LEU A 53 2.24 9.13 -8.30
C LEU A 53 1.03 9.83 -7.68
N ASN A 54 -0.17 9.27 -7.83
CA ASN A 54 -1.38 9.81 -7.18
C ASN A 54 -1.27 9.73 -5.66
N TYR A 55 -0.73 8.63 -5.12
CA TYR A 55 -0.50 8.48 -3.69
C TYR A 55 0.52 9.50 -3.14
N PHE A 56 1.57 9.81 -3.90
CA PHE A 56 2.51 10.89 -3.58
C PHE A 56 1.84 12.27 -3.68
N LYS A 57 1.00 12.52 -4.66
CA LYS A 57 0.41 13.85 -4.84
C LYS A 57 -0.63 14.18 -3.77
N GLU A 58 -1.51 13.24 -3.43
CA GLU A 58 -2.65 13.49 -2.54
C GLU A 58 -2.36 13.15 -1.08
N GLY A 59 -1.61 12.08 -0.84
CA GLY A 59 -1.23 11.64 0.49
C GLY A 59 0.10 12.27 0.87
N CYS A 60 1.14 11.92 0.10
CA CYS A 60 2.58 12.30 0.12
C CYS A 60 2.98 13.73 0.53
N THR A 61 2.22 14.70 0.08
CA THR A 61 2.53 16.14 0.22
C THR A 61 1.95 16.76 1.47
N CYS A 62 0.87 16.20 2.04
CA CYS A 62 0.11 16.81 3.13
C CYS A 62 0.33 16.17 4.51
N CYS A 63 1.24 15.21 4.70
CA CYS A 63 1.47 14.62 6.04
C CYS A 63 2.75 15.14 6.69
N CYS A 64 2.76 15.10 8.03
CA CYS A 64 3.79 15.70 8.88
C CYS A 64 5.21 15.12 8.68
N TYR A 65 5.33 14.02 7.93
CA TYR A 65 6.60 13.44 7.52
C TYR A 65 7.12 13.99 6.18
N TYR A 66 6.50 15.00 5.57
CA TYR A 66 7.02 15.62 4.35
C TYR A 66 8.49 16.06 4.55
N GLY A 67 9.38 15.67 3.64
CA GLY A 67 10.83 15.86 3.76
C GLY A 67 11.53 14.98 4.81
N LYS A 68 10.81 14.08 5.51
CA LYS A 68 11.33 13.17 6.55
C LYS A 68 11.11 11.70 6.17
N LEU A 69 11.82 10.81 6.87
CA LEU A 69 11.69 9.36 6.65
C LEU A 69 10.46 8.82 7.39
N CYS A 70 9.37 8.56 6.65
CA CYS A 70 8.26 7.73 7.15
C CYS A 70 8.58 6.24 7.00
N ALA A 71 7.74 5.36 7.56
CA ALA A 71 7.89 3.90 7.48
C ALA A 71 8.05 3.34 6.04
N PHE A 72 7.61 4.09 5.04
CA PHE A 72 7.70 3.72 3.62
C PHE A 72 8.73 4.53 2.84
N GLY A 73 9.37 5.55 3.43
CA GLY A 73 10.32 6.44 2.75
C GLY A 73 9.73 7.33 1.63
N LYS A 74 8.45 7.14 1.30
CA LYS A 74 7.72 7.80 0.21
C LYS A 74 7.69 9.33 0.30
N ARG A 75 7.84 9.89 1.50
CA ARG A 75 7.76 11.34 1.75
C ARG A 75 9.02 12.08 1.34
N THR A 76 10.19 11.47 1.54
CA THR A 76 11.46 11.98 1.03
C THR A 76 11.43 12.04 -0.50
N ILE A 77 10.88 11.00 -1.13
CA ILE A 77 10.67 10.96 -2.58
C ILE A 77 9.69 12.05 -3.01
N ALA A 78 8.52 12.14 -2.36
CA ALA A 78 7.53 13.16 -2.69
C ALA A 78 8.09 14.59 -2.56
N ALA A 79 8.95 14.87 -1.58
CA ALA A 79 9.58 16.18 -1.42
C ALA A 79 10.56 16.55 -2.54
N MET A 80 11.13 15.57 -3.24
CA MET A 80 11.99 15.82 -4.41
C MET A 80 11.19 16.18 -5.66
N PHE A 81 9.96 15.65 -5.80
CA PHE A 81 9.17 15.78 -7.04
C PHE A 81 7.97 16.73 -6.92
N PHE A 82 7.46 16.98 -5.71
CA PHE A 82 6.26 17.76 -5.46
C PHE A 82 6.50 18.77 -4.35
N LYS A 83 5.81 19.93 -4.44
CA LYS A 83 5.82 20.94 -3.37
C LYS A 83 5.03 20.45 -2.15
N GLU A 84 5.38 20.98 -0.98
CA GLU A 84 4.65 20.72 0.26
C GLU A 84 3.19 21.17 0.11
N GLY A 85 2.28 20.31 0.55
CA GLY A 85 0.85 20.59 0.56
C GLY A 85 0.42 21.23 1.88
N ASP A 86 -0.88 21.43 2.06
CA ASP A 86 -1.43 21.90 3.33
C ASP A 86 -1.64 20.71 4.28
N PRO A 87 -0.98 20.66 5.45
CA PRO A 87 -1.14 19.57 6.41
C PRO A 87 -2.57 19.37 6.91
N LYS A 88 -3.40 20.42 6.94
CA LYS A 88 -4.80 20.33 7.39
C LYS A 88 -5.63 19.42 6.47
N LYS A 89 -5.36 19.48 5.16
CA LYS A 89 -6.05 18.66 4.15
C LYS A 89 -5.88 17.16 4.38
N PHE A 90 -4.81 16.74 5.06
CA PHE A 90 -4.63 15.33 5.38
C PHE A 90 -5.64 14.84 6.42
N CYS A 91 -5.97 15.66 7.42
CA CYS A 91 -6.93 15.29 8.48
C CYS A 91 -8.39 15.42 8.04
N GLU A 92 -8.65 16.32 7.09
CA GLU A 92 -9.97 16.60 6.50
C GLU A 92 -10.35 15.58 5.41
N ARG A 93 -9.38 14.83 4.87
CA ARG A 93 -9.66 13.78 3.90
C ARG A 93 -10.55 12.70 4.51
N GLU A 94 -11.72 12.52 3.93
CA GLU A 94 -12.56 11.35 4.18
C GLU A 94 -12.13 10.23 3.23
N LEU A 95 -11.85 9.05 3.79
CA LEU A 95 -11.61 7.86 2.98
C LEU A 95 -12.91 7.09 2.86
N GLY A 96 -13.25 6.71 1.64
CA GLY A 96 -14.31 5.75 1.37
C GLY A 96 -13.75 4.46 0.79
N PHE A 97 -14.62 3.46 0.60
CA PHE A 97 -14.24 2.20 -0.05
C PHE A 97 -13.59 2.41 -1.43
N LYS A 98 -14.03 3.46 -2.16
CA LYS A 98 -13.51 3.82 -3.49
C LYS A 98 -12.01 4.15 -3.48
N ASP A 99 -11.48 4.72 -2.40
CA ASP A 99 -10.05 5.02 -2.27
C ASP A 99 -9.18 3.77 -2.18
N PHE A 100 -9.75 2.63 -1.77
CA PHE A 100 -9.05 1.34 -1.66
C PHE A 100 -9.14 0.50 -2.92
N ILE A 101 -10.13 0.74 -3.80
CA ILE A 101 -10.32 -0.01 -5.06
C ILE A 101 -9.03 -0.12 -5.86
N PRO A 102 -8.25 0.97 -6.09
CA PRO A 102 -7.04 0.85 -6.88
C PRO A 102 -6.01 -0.11 -6.27
N GLN A 103 -5.89 -0.13 -4.95
CA GLN A 103 -4.96 -1.01 -4.23
C GLN A 103 -5.44 -2.47 -4.26
N VAL A 104 -6.75 -2.71 -4.20
CA VAL A 104 -7.32 -4.05 -4.37
C VAL A 104 -7.07 -4.58 -5.78
N LEU A 105 -7.21 -3.74 -6.81
CA LEU A 105 -7.00 -4.11 -8.20
C LEU A 105 -5.55 -4.53 -8.51
N VAL A 106 -4.56 -4.01 -7.77
CA VAL A 106 -3.15 -4.43 -7.87
C VAL A 106 -3.01 -5.93 -7.66
N VAL A 107 -3.81 -6.52 -6.76
CA VAL A 107 -3.76 -7.95 -6.43
C VAL A 107 -4.81 -8.74 -7.21
N LEU A 108 -6.04 -8.21 -7.29
CA LEU A 108 -7.17 -8.93 -7.88
C LEU A 108 -6.98 -9.22 -9.38
N ILE A 109 -6.47 -8.25 -10.15
CA ILE A 109 -6.28 -8.42 -11.60
C ILE A 109 -5.26 -9.53 -11.89
N PRO A 110 -4.02 -9.50 -11.34
CA PRO A 110 -3.08 -10.60 -11.52
C PRO A 110 -3.59 -11.94 -10.99
N LEU A 111 -4.39 -11.96 -9.92
CA LEU A 111 -4.94 -13.21 -9.40
C LEU A 111 -5.92 -13.88 -10.38
N ILE A 112 -6.82 -13.09 -10.99
CA ILE A 112 -7.76 -13.58 -12.01
C ILE A 112 -6.99 -14.05 -13.24
N VAL A 113 -6.03 -13.24 -13.73
CA VAL A 113 -5.22 -13.57 -14.90
C VAL A 113 -4.36 -14.81 -14.66
N GLY A 114 -3.69 -14.90 -13.52
CA GLY A 114 -2.86 -16.05 -13.15
C GLY A 114 -3.68 -17.33 -13.06
N THR A 115 -4.88 -17.27 -12.47
CA THR A 115 -5.82 -18.40 -12.45
C THR A 115 -6.20 -18.85 -13.86
N ALA A 116 -6.56 -17.90 -14.72
CA ALA A 116 -6.89 -18.21 -16.11
C ALA A 116 -5.70 -18.83 -16.87
N ILE A 117 -4.48 -18.37 -16.64
CA ILE A 117 -3.27 -18.94 -17.25
C ILE A 117 -3.05 -20.38 -16.76
N LEU A 118 -3.15 -20.64 -15.45
CA LEU A 118 -2.96 -21.98 -14.89
C LEU A 118 -3.97 -23.00 -15.44
N ILE A 119 -5.21 -22.56 -15.68
CA ILE A 119 -6.27 -23.42 -16.25
C ILE A 119 -6.06 -23.63 -17.76
N SER A 120 -5.75 -22.57 -18.51
CA SER A 120 -5.72 -22.61 -19.98
C SER A 120 -4.40 -23.08 -20.58
N ARG A 121 -3.27 -22.76 -19.96
CA ARG A 121 -1.91 -23.06 -20.45
C ARG A 121 -1.20 -24.15 -19.65
N GLY A 122 -1.89 -24.73 -18.67
CA GLY A 122 -1.37 -25.76 -17.79
C GLY A 122 -0.71 -25.21 -16.53
N PHE A 123 -0.46 -26.13 -15.58
CA PHE A 123 0.05 -25.79 -14.26
C PHE A 123 1.49 -25.25 -14.33
N ASN A 124 1.72 -24.10 -13.68
CA ASN A 124 3.03 -23.49 -13.53
C ASN A 124 3.25 -23.07 -12.08
N LEU A 125 4.23 -23.70 -11.43
CA LEU A 125 4.52 -23.46 -10.02
C LEU A 125 4.92 -22.00 -9.72
N LEU A 126 5.65 -21.35 -10.63
CA LEU A 126 6.07 -19.95 -10.43
C LEU A 126 4.89 -18.99 -10.45
N ILE A 127 3.92 -19.20 -11.35
CA ILE A 127 2.68 -18.42 -11.39
C ILE A 127 1.89 -18.63 -10.10
N LEU A 128 1.80 -19.87 -9.61
CA LEU A 128 1.12 -20.18 -8.36
C LEU A 128 1.77 -19.45 -7.16
N ILE A 129 3.10 -19.49 -7.04
CA ILE A 129 3.83 -18.78 -5.98
C ILE A 129 3.60 -17.26 -6.08
N ALA A 130 3.67 -16.71 -7.29
CA ALA A 130 3.40 -15.30 -7.56
C ALA A 130 1.97 -14.87 -7.21
N MET A 131 1.00 -15.79 -7.24
CA MET A 131 -0.37 -15.55 -6.78
C MET A 131 -0.51 -15.66 -5.25
N ILE A 132 0.17 -16.62 -4.63
CA ILE A 132 0.09 -16.87 -3.19
C ILE A 132 0.70 -15.70 -2.40
N TYR A 133 1.85 -15.18 -2.82
CA TYR A 133 2.55 -14.15 -2.05
C TYR A 133 1.72 -12.88 -1.82
N PRO A 134 1.08 -12.25 -2.82
CA PRO A 134 0.20 -11.10 -2.60
C PRO A 134 -0.95 -11.37 -1.62
N VAL A 135 -1.58 -12.56 -1.71
CA VAL A 135 -2.65 -12.96 -0.79
C VAL A 135 -2.11 -13.12 0.62
N PHE A 136 -1.01 -13.85 0.79
CA PHE A 136 -0.32 -13.99 2.06
C PHE A 136 0.12 -12.64 2.63
N SER A 137 0.60 -11.73 1.78
CA SER A 137 0.99 -10.39 2.18
C SER A 137 -0.19 -9.61 2.73
N TRP A 138 -1.38 -9.76 2.16
CA TRP A 138 -2.59 -9.09 2.64
C TRP A 138 -2.98 -9.55 4.06
N PHE A 139 -2.92 -10.86 4.33
CA PHE A 139 -3.38 -11.45 5.59
C PHE A 139 -2.34 -11.47 6.71
N ALA A 140 -1.05 -11.61 6.39
CA ALA A 140 0.00 -11.78 7.40
C ALA A 140 0.95 -10.59 7.43
N VAL A 141 1.57 -10.28 6.28
CA VAL A 141 2.65 -9.29 6.22
C VAL A 141 2.13 -7.89 6.49
N ASN A 142 1.03 -7.48 5.86
CA ASN A 142 0.46 -6.14 6.01
C ASN A 142 0.01 -5.89 7.46
N PRO A 143 -0.80 -6.75 8.11
CA PRO A 143 -1.16 -6.54 9.52
C PRO A 143 0.05 -6.47 10.46
N PHE A 144 1.09 -7.27 10.21
CA PHE A 144 2.33 -7.19 10.98
C PHE A 144 3.07 -5.86 10.73
N LEU A 145 3.30 -5.51 9.47
CA LEU A 145 4.02 -4.30 9.06
C LEU A 145 3.32 -3.04 9.57
N TYR A 146 2.01 -2.90 9.30
CA TYR A 146 1.22 -1.75 9.74
C TYR A 146 0.98 -1.78 11.25
N GLY A 147 0.62 -2.92 11.83
CA GLY A 147 0.21 -3.00 13.24
C GLY A 147 1.35 -2.98 14.25
N LYS A 148 2.55 -3.48 13.90
CA LYS A 148 3.68 -3.58 14.83
C LYS A 148 4.82 -2.62 14.50
N LEU A 149 5.11 -2.38 13.23
CA LEU A 149 6.29 -1.62 12.82
C LEU A 149 5.94 -0.17 12.45
N ALA A 150 4.99 0.03 11.54
CA ALA A 150 4.64 1.33 10.99
C ALA A 150 3.64 2.09 11.88
N CYS A 151 2.34 1.79 11.83
CA CYS A 151 1.30 2.63 12.42
C CYS A 151 1.45 2.83 13.94
N LEU A 152 1.99 1.84 14.66
CA LEU A 152 2.22 1.92 16.11
C LEU A 152 3.13 3.09 16.54
N HIS A 153 4.11 3.44 15.70
CA HIS A 153 5.11 4.48 15.98
C HIS A 153 4.88 5.78 15.17
N CYS A 154 3.74 5.87 14.46
CA CYS A 154 3.49 6.92 13.47
C CYS A 154 3.02 8.23 14.10
N LYS A 155 3.82 9.30 13.93
CA LYS A 155 3.52 10.66 14.39
C LYS A 155 2.27 11.23 13.77
N GLN A 156 2.08 11.06 12.46
CA GLN A 156 0.84 11.48 11.79
C GLN A 156 -0.36 10.78 12.43
N GLY A 157 -0.26 9.48 12.70
CA GLY A 157 -1.31 8.70 13.34
C GLY A 157 -1.70 9.19 14.73
N SER A 158 -0.75 9.77 15.48
CA SER A 158 -1.01 10.39 16.79
C SER A 158 -1.75 11.74 16.71
N ILE A 159 -1.69 12.42 15.55
CA ILE A 159 -2.38 13.68 15.29
C ILE A 159 -3.75 13.40 14.68
N CYS A 160 -3.76 12.70 13.56
CA CYS A 160 -4.97 12.28 12.85
C CYS A 160 -4.65 11.16 11.84
N CYS A 161 -5.54 10.17 11.73
CA CYS A 161 -5.43 9.11 10.75
C CYS A 161 -6.77 8.88 10.04
N PRO A 162 -6.93 9.35 8.79
CA PRO A 162 -8.14 9.09 8.00
C PRO A 162 -8.48 7.60 7.88
N ALA A 163 -7.47 6.75 7.74
CA ALA A 163 -7.66 5.30 7.63
C ALA A 163 -8.22 4.70 8.92
N LEU A 164 -7.72 5.13 10.09
CA LEU A 164 -8.24 4.67 11.38
C LEU A 164 -9.68 5.14 11.58
N LYS A 165 -10.01 6.39 11.22
CA LYS A 165 -11.39 6.91 11.26
C LYS A 165 -12.34 6.06 10.41
N PHE A 166 -11.92 5.68 9.19
CA PHE A 166 -12.70 4.81 8.31
C PHE A 166 -12.98 3.44 8.95
N PHE A 167 -11.96 2.75 9.48
CA PHE A 167 -12.14 1.44 10.10
C PHE A 167 -12.95 1.48 11.41
N ILE A 168 -12.90 2.57 12.18
CA ILE A 168 -13.74 2.72 13.38
C ILE A 168 -15.20 3.00 12.98
N LYS A 169 -15.44 3.86 11.98
CA LYS A 169 -16.79 4.16 11.47
C LYS A 169 -17.51 2.90 10.97
N GLU A 170 -16.80 2.05 10.23
CA GLU A 170 -17.34 0.75 9.77
C GLU A 170 -17.68 -0.20 10.94
N LYS A 171 -16.87 -0.20 12.01
CA LYS A 171 -17.15 -1.04 13.19
C LYS A 171 -18.29 -0.52 14.07
N GLY A 172 -18.48 0.79 14.14
CA GLY A 172 -19.54 1.44 14.92
C GLY A 172 -20.88 1.52 14.20
N GLY A 173 -20.95 1.17 12.91
CA GLY A 173 -22.17 1.20 12.11
C GLY A 173 -22.98 -0.10 12.12
N ASN A 174 -22.72 -1.05 13.03
CA ASN A 174 -23.38 -2.36 13.08
C ASN A 174 -23.94 -2.71 14.47
N THR A 175 -24.29 -1.70 15.27
CA THR A 175 -24.90 -1.87 16.61
C THR A 175 -26.23 -1.13 16.80
N ASP A 176 -26.82 -0.62 15.73
CA ASP A 176 -28.17 -0.02 15.77
C ASP A 176 -29.11 -0.77 14.81
N GLU A 177 -29.42 -2.04 15.12
CA GLU A 177 -30.66 -2.74 14.73
C GLU A 177 -31.17 -3.56 15.91
#